data_AF-A0A946UEU0-F1
#
_entry.id   AF-A0A946UEU0-F1
#
_cell.length_a   1.000
_cell.length_b   1.000
_cell.length_c   1.000
_cell.angle_alpha   90.00
_cell.angle_beta   90.00
_cell.angle_gamma   90.00
#
_symmetry.space_group_name_H-M   'P 1'
#
loop_
_entity.id
_entity.type
_entity.pdbx_description
1 polymer ?
#
loop_
_entity_poly.entity_id
_entity_poly.type
_entity_poly.pdbx_seq_one_letter_code
_entity_poly.pdbx_strand_id
1 'polypeptide(L)'
;MSETDSASSGLFEGKMFLYEQPALLNKEEHGSLGLTRVDRPFEFAKDIKGVPVVASEIQTAQKHYPVVFTEFENPVLVAIVGITEDVNLFVDSSGNWDPSSYVPSYLRCHPFAFARRGEDEYAVVIDQASRAISENPDIPFFNGEELAEGIQQRVDFCGQYNEQRQRSVEFCQKIKDLGLLTGQRVAQTMPDGEEVKVADYVTIDTRKLTDLDKDTLAELHKDGSLSAIFAQVFSIENWNRLMARRAAQQV
;
A
#
# COMPACT_ATOMS: atom_id res chain seq x y z
N MET A 1 -28.84 -7.87 -18.41
CA MET A 1 -27.61 -8.56 -18.80
C MET A 1 -26.63 -7.54 -19.35
N SER A 2 -25.70 -7.09 -18.52
CA SER A 2 -24.33 -6.74 -18.90
C SER A 2 -23.57 -6.56 -17.59
N GLU A 3 -22.66 -7.50 -17.35
CA GLU A 3 -21.85 -7.64 -16.15
C GLU A 3 -21.08 -6.35 -15.84
N THR A 4 -21.22 -5.88 -14.61
CA THR A 4 -20.39 -4.82 -14.03
C THR A 4 -19.27 -5.53 -13.30
N ASP A 5 -18.26 -5.95 -14.04
CA ASP A 5 -17.07 -6.60 -13.50
C ASP A 5 -15.87 -5.85 -14.08
N SER A 6 -15.24 -4.96 -13.30
CA SER A 6 -13.83 -4.59 -13.51
C SER A 6 -13.30 -3.69 -12.39
N ALA A 7 -12.29 -4.21 -11.70
CA ALA A 7 -11.17 -3.53 -11.02
C ALA A 7 -11.19 -3.29 -9.50
N SER A 8 -12.31 -3.34 -8.77
CA SER A 8 -12.31 -3.05 -7.31
C SER A 8 -12.55 -4.26 -6.39
N SER A 9 -13.17 -5.34 -6.86
CA SER A 9 -13.68 -6.42 -5.99
C SER A 9 -12.61 -7.39 -5.44
N GLY A 10 -11.40 -7.43 -6.03
CA GLY A 10 -10.38 -8.42 -5.66
C GLY A 10 -9.37 -7.99 -4.59
N LEU A 11 -9.46 -6.77 -4.05
CA LEU A 11 -8.34 -6.18 -3.31
C LEU A 11 -8.23 -6.63 -1.84
N PHE A 12 -9.29 -7.07 -1.17
CA PHE A 12 -9.23 -7.36 0.28
C PHE A 12 -10.24 -8.43 0.81
N GLU A 13 -10.47 -9.53 0.09
CA GLU A 13 -11.22 -10.67 0.66
C GLU A 13 -10.30 -11.65 1.40
N GLY A 14 -10.29 -11.58 2.74
CA GLY A 14 -9.92 -12.68 3.67
C GLY A 14 -8.51 -13.27 3.62
N LYS A 15 -7.73 -13.01 2.58
CA LYS A 15 -6.31 -13.35 2.41
C LYS A 15 -5.49 -12.10 2.60
N MET A 16 -4.39 -12.19 3.35
CA MET A 16 -3.43 -11.09 3.43
C MET A 16 -2.80 -10.90 2.05
N PHE A 17 -3.10 -9.76 1.41
CA PHE A 17 -2.60 -9.41 0.08
C PHE A 17 -1.06 -9.54 0.02
N LEU A 18 -0.48 -10.23 -0.98
CA LEU A 18 0.97 -10.53 -1.05
C LEU A 18 1.54 -11.53 -0.01
N TYR A 19 0.71 -12.21 0.79
CA TYR A 19 1.15 -13.29 1.69
C TYR A 19 0.59 -14.61 1.15
N GLU A 20 1.47 -15.48 0.65
CA GLU A 20 1.06 -16.73 -0.01
C GLU A 20 0.77 -17.84 1.02
N GLN A 21 1.59 -17.96 2.07
CA GLN A 21 1.44 -18.95 3.14
C GLN A 21 1.56 -18.29 4.52
N PRO A 22 0.53 -17.53 4.94
CA PRO A 22 0.54 -16.87 6.25
C PRO A 22 0.46 -17.88 7.41
N ALA A 23 1.41 -17.82 8.34
CA ALA A 23 1.44 -18.64 9.56
C ALA A 23 1.82 -17.81 10.80
N LEU A 24 1.26 -18.16 11.96
CA LEU A 24 1.62 -17.51 13.23
C LEU A 24 3.07 -17.82 13.59
N LEU A 25 3.90 -16.79 13.76
CA LEU A 25 5.28 -16.97 14.17
C LEU A 25 5.33 -17.53 15.60
N ASN A 26 5.89 -18.74 15.73
CA ASN A 26 6.04 -19.43 17.01
C ASN A 26 7.32 -20.27 17.01
N LYS A 27 7.87 -20.50 18.21
CA LYS A 27 9.15 -21.19 18.39
C LYS A 27 9.11 -22.67 18.01
N GLU A 28 7.98 -23.34 18.23
CA GLU A 28 7.82 -24.77 17.99
C GLU A 28 7.97 -25.09 16.49
N GLU A 29 7.31 -24.33 15.63
CA GLU A 29 7.30 -24.56 14.18
C GLU A 29 8.44 -23.83 13.46
N HIS A 30 8.89 -22.68 13.98
CA HIS A 30 9.78 -21.76 13.26
C HIS A 30 11.13 -21.55 13.95
N GLY A 31 11.44 -22.34 14.98
CA GLY A 31 12.62 -22.13 15.83
C GLY A 31 13.97 -22.30 15.11
N SER A 32 14.00 -23.07 14.01
CA SER A 32 15.16 -23.24 13.12
C SER A 32 15.19 -22.24 11.96
N LEU A 33 14.12 -21.47 11.77
CA LEU A 33 14.00 -20.54 10.66
C LEU A 33 14.53 -19.15 11.02
N GLY A 34 14.80 -18.37 9.98
CA GLY A 34 15.12 -16.96 10.11
C GLY A 34 15.15 -16.27 8.75
N LEU A 35 15.68 -15.05 8.75
CA LEU A 35 15.84 -14.27 7.53
C LEU A 35 17.19 -14.53 6.85
N THR A 36 17.16 -14.62 5.54
CA THR A 36 18.33 -14.60 4.65
C THR A 36 18.21 -13.46 3.66
N ARG A 37 19.34 -12.96 3.16
CA ARG A 37 19.34 -12.05 2.00
C ARG A 37 18.80 -12.77 0.76
N VAL A 38 18.06 -12.02 -0.05
CA VAL A 38 17.53 -12.45 -1.35
C VAL A 38 18.03 -11.52 -2.45
N ASP A 39 18.38 -12.08 -3.61
CA ASP A 39 18.91 -11.32 -4.74
C ASP A 39 17.86 -10.40 -5.40
N ARG A 40 16.57 -10.78 -5.27
CA ARG A 40 15.42 -10.09 -5.88
C ARG A 40 14.39 -9.72 -4.80
N PRO A 41 14.68 -8.72 -3.95
CA PRO A 41 13.94 -8.47 -2.71
C PRO A 41 12.48 -8.05 -2.90
N PHE A 42 12.11 -7.45 -4.04
CA PHE A 42 10.75 -7.00 -4.33
C PHE A 42 10.05 -7.82 -5.43
N GLU A 43 10.59 -8.99 -5.77
CA GLU A 43 10.00 -9.88 -6.77
C GLU A 43 8.55 -10.24 -6.47
N PHE A 44 8.21 -10.39 -5.19
CA PHE A 44 6.84 -10.70 -4.73
C PHE A 44 5.82 -9.60 -5.08
N ALA A 45 6.27 -8.38 -5.36
CA ALA A 45 5.44 -7.23 -5.68
C ALA A 45 5.44 -6.86 -7.17
N LYS A 46 6.02 -7.69 -8.05
CA LYS A 46 6.21 -7.34 -9.46
C LYS A 46 4.91 -7.33 -10.27
N ASP A 47 3.93 -8.14 -9.89
CA ASP A 47 2.69 -8.35 -10.66
C ASP A 47 1.50 -7.54 -10.08
N ILE A 48 1.77 -6.54 -9.22
CA ILE A 48 0.71 -5.71 -8.62
C ILE A 48 0.64 -4.30 -9.24
N LYS A 49 -0.56 -3.72 -9.23
CA LYS A 49 -0.82 -2.35 -9.71
C LYS A 49 -1.06 -1.33 -8.60
N GLY A 50 -1.29 -1.80 -7.38
CA GLY A 50 -1.62 -0.97 -6.24
C GLY A 50 -1.02 -1.53 -4.95
N VAL A 51 -0.59 -0.62 -4.07
CA VAL A 51 -0.03 -0.95 -2.77
C VAL A 51 -0.79 -0.18 -1.69
N PRO A 52 -1.32 -0.85 -0.65
CA PRO A 52 -1.91 -0.16 0.49
C PRO A 52 -0.92 0.82 1.12
N VAL A 53 -1.36 2.04 1.41
CA VAL A 53 -0.58 3.04 2.16
C VAL A 53 -1.39 3.58 3.33
N VAL A 54 -0.70 4.01 4.38
CA VAL A 54 -1.36 4.68 5.52
C VAL A 54 -1.39 6.19 5.31
N ALA A 55 -2.32 6.89 5.98
CA ALA A 55 -2.51 8.32 5.85
C ALA A 55 -1.23 9.12 6.17
N SER A 56 -0.45 8.65 7.13
CA SER A 56 0.86 9.25 7.48
C SER A 56 1.94 9.07 6.42
N GLU A 57 1.75 8.17 5.44
CA GLU A 57 2.68 7.98 4.32
C GLU A 57 2.39 8.88 3.13
N ILE A 58 1.18 9.46 3.02
CA ILE A 58 0.75 10.16 1.79
C ILE A 58 1.73 11.29 1.43
N GLN A 59 2.23 12.05 2.41
CA GLN A 59 3.17 13.15 2.16
C GLN A 59 4.47 12.70 1.45
N THR A 60 4.92 11.46 1.71
CA THR A 60 6.10 10.90 1.05
C THR A 60 5.70 10.17 -0.22
N ALA A 61 4.65 9.35 -0.18
CA ALA A 61 4.14 8.59 -1.32
C ALA A 61 3.71 9.48 -2.48
N GLN A 62 3.08 10.63 -2.20
CA GLN A 62 2.60 11.59 -3.20
C GLN A 62 3.71 12.16 -4.07
N LYS A 63 4.98 12.05 -3.70
CA LYS A 63 6.09 12.52 -4.55
C LYS A 63 6.34 11.58 -5.74
N HIS A 64 5.84 10.35 -5.65
CA HIS A 64 6.19 9.25 -6.56
C HIS A 64 4.97 8.59 -7.20
N TYR A 65 3.84 8.53 -6.49
CA TYR A 65 2.67 7.74 -6.86
C TYR A 65 1.40 8.58 -6.89
N PRO A 66 0.45 8.29 -7.79
CA PRO A 66 -0.95 8.58 -7.54
C PRO A 66 -1.38 7.83 -6.28
N VAL A 67 -1.91 8.54 -5.30
CA VAL A 67 -2.53 7.94 -4.12
C VAL A 67 -4.03 8.15 -4.24
N VAL A 68 -4.77 7.06 -4.33
CA VAL A 68 -6.22 7.05 -4.58
C VAL A 68 -6.94 6.29 -3.48
N PHE A 69 -8.27 6.39 -3.46
CA PHE A 69 -9.12 5.52 -2.66
C PHE A 69 -9.62 4.35 -3.52
N THR A 70 -9.77 3.17 -2.91
CA THR A 70 -10.26 1.96 -3.56
C THR A 70 -11.69 2.10 -4.08
N GLU A 71 -12.59 2.60 -3.24
CA GLU A 71 -14.02 2.71 -3.49
C GLU A 71 -14.66 3.77 -2.58
N PHE A 72 -15.95 4.01 -2.76
CA PHE A 72 -16.71 4.99 -1.96
C PHE A 72 -17.21 4.43 -0.63
N GLU A 73 -17.61 3.16 -0.59
CA GLU A 73 -18.27 2.57 0.58
C GLU A 73 -17.27 2.26 1.69
N ASN A 74 -16.18 1.55 1.38
CA ASN A 74 -15.09 1.26 2.32
C ASN A 74 -13.77 1.79 1.73
N PRO A 75 -13.56 3.12 1.74
CA PRO A 75 -12.37 3.72 1.15
C PRO A 75 -11.11 3.27 1.88
N VAL A 76 -10.13 2.77 1.12
CA VAL A 76 -8.77 2.48 1.58
C VAL A 76 -7.79 3.22 0.67
N LEU A 77 -6.76 3.82 1.27
CA LEU A 77 -5.70 4.49 0.52
C LEU A 77 -4.78 3.48 -0.18
N VAL A 78 -4.55 3.69 -1.47
CA VAL A 78 -3.69 2.85 -2.30
C VAL A 78 -2.78 3.74 -3.15
N ALA A 79 -1.47 3.47 -3.11
CA ALA A 79 -0.51 4.01 -4.06
C ALA A 79 -0.54 3.18 -5.35
N ILE A 80 -0.76 3.84 -6.49
CA ILE A 80 -0.79 3.18 -7.80
C ILE A 80 0.62 3.06 -8.34
N VAL A 81 1.01 1.83 -8.66
CA VAL A 81 2.36 1.44 -9.09
C VAL A 81 2.38 0.81 -10.47
N GLY A 82 1.22 0.57 -11.08
CA GLY A 82 1.07 0.02 -12.43
C GLY A 82 -0.23 0.49 -13.10
N ILE A 83 -0.29 0.43 -14.44
CA ILE A 83 -1.42 0.92 -15.25
C ILE A 83 -1.97 -0.07 -16.30
N THR A 84 -1.22 -1.11 -16.64
CA THR A 84 -1.68 -2.20 -17.52
C THR A 84 -1.84 -3.48 -16.69
N GLU A 85 -2.39 -4.55 -17.24
CA GLU A 85 -2.47 -5.83 -16.53
C GLU A 85 -1.06 -6.29 -16.11
N ASP A 86 -0.94 -6.54 -14.80
CA ASP A 86 0.08 -7.30 -14.09
C ASP A 86 1.55 -6.85 -14.22
N VAL A 87 1.83 -5.53 -14.21
CA VAL A 87 3.21 -5.03 -14.06
C VAL A 87 3.32 -3.83 -13.11
N ASN A 88 4.08 -4.02 -12.04
CA ASN A 88 4.58 -2.95 -11.18
C ASN A 88 5.74 -2.24 -11.87
N LEU A 89 5.56 -0.97 -12.20
CA LEU A 89 6.54 -0.19 -12.95
C LEU A 89 7.76 0.19 -12.09
N PHE A 90 7.68 0.03 -10.77
CA PHE A 90 8.73 0.40 -9.83
C PHE A 90 9.62 -0.76 -9.42
N VAL A 91 9.34 -1.99 -9.88
CA VAL A 91 10.23 -3.13 -9.72
C VAL A 91 10.97 -3.35 -11.04
N ASP A 92 12.30 -3.37 -11.00
CA ASP A 92 13.13 -3.63 -12.18
C ASP A 92 13.25 -5.13 -12.50
N SER A 93 13.89 -5.46 -13.62
CA SER A 93 14.11 -6.85 -14.04
C SER A 93 15.01 -7.66 -13.10
N SER A 94 15.77 -6.98 -12.23
CA SER A 94 16.56 -7.56 -11.15
C SER A 94 15.77 -7.69 -9.84
N GLY A 95 14.46 -7.37 -9.83
CA GLY A 95 13.61 -7.48 -8.65
C GLY A 95 13.89 -6.43 -7.58
N ASN A 96 14.54 -5.33 -7.92
CA ASN A 96 14.78 -4.20 -7.02
C ASN A 96 13.71 -3.13 -7.19
N TRP A 97 13.35 -2.47 -6.09
CA TRP A 97 12.55 -1.26 -6.16
C TRP A 97 13.38 -0.10 -6.71
N ASP A 98 12.77 0.78 -7.49
CA ASP A 98 13.40 1.99 -7.98
C ASP A 98 14.06 2.77 -6.83
N PRO A 99 15.40 2.97 -6.85
CA PRO A 99 16.13 3.56 -5.73
C PRO A 99 15.80 5.03 -5.49
N SER A 100 15.18 5.71 -6.47
CA SER A 100 14.74 7.11 -6.35
C SER A 100 13.27 7.22 -5.93
N SER A 101 12.62 6.10 -5.59
CA SER A 101 11.19 6.05 -5.26
C SER A 101 10.95 5.50 -3.86
N TYR A 102 9.97 6.07 -3.18
CA TYR A 102 9.60 5.64 -1.82
C TYR A 102 9.03 4.22 -1.79
N VAL A 103 9.58 3.30 -1.00
CA VAL A 103 8.97 1.96 -0.81
C VAL A 103 7.84 2.05 0.22
N PRO A 104 6.58 1.76 -0.12
CA PRO A 104 5.49 1.72 0.85
C PRO A 104 5.76 0.81 2.03
N SER A 105 5.33 1.20 3.23
CA SER A 105 5.53 0.45 4.48
C SER A 105 4.97 -0.96 4.40
N TYR A 106 3.83 -1.15 3.72
CA TYR A 106 3.25 -2.47 3.49
C TYR A 106 4.24 -3.46 2.88
N LEU A 107 4.99 -3.04 1.86
CA LEU A 107 6.00 -3.91 1.22
C LEU A 107 7.23 -4.12 2.11
N ARG A 108 7.58 -3.12 2.94
CA ARG A 108 8.70 -3.22 3.89
C ARG A 108 8.39 -4.13 5.08
N CYS A 109 7.11 -4.38 5.36
CA CYS A 109 6.69 -5.33 6.38
C CYS A 109 6.97 -6.77 5.95
N HIS A 110 6.89 -7.10 4.65
CA HIS A 110 7.14 -8.47 4.17
C HIS A 110 8.52 -8.98 4.63
N PRO A 111 8.62 -10.22 5.16
CA PRO A 111 7.59 -11.25 5.21
C PRO A 111 6.71 -11.24 6.46
N PHE A 112 6.79 -10.24 7.33
CA PHE A 112 6.03 -10.16 8.59
C PHE A 112 4.71 -9.41 8.41
N ALA A 113 3.69 -9.81 9.14
CA ALA A 113 2.42 -9.10 9.28
C ALA A 113 1.93 -9.20 10.74
N PHE A 114 0.87 -8.48 11.06
CA PHE A 114 0.17 -8.61 12.33
C PHE A 114 -1.26 -9.07 12.09
N ALA A 115 -1.69 -10.09 12.82
CA ALA A 115 -3.06 -10.55 12.87
C ALA A 115 -3.66 -10.25 14.24
N ARG A 116 -4.92 -9.82 14.26
CA ARG A 116 -5.67 -9.61 15.50
C ARG A 116 -5.98 -10.97 16.13
N ARG A 117 -5.57 -11.17 17.39
CA ARG A 117 -5.80 -12.39 18.19
C ARG A 117 -6.83 -12.19 19.30
N GLY A 118 -7.15 -10.94 19.63
CA GLY A 118 -8.17 -10.54 20.60
C GLY A 118 -8.56 -9.07 20.45
N GLU A 119 -9.25 -8.48 21.43
CA GLU A 119 -9.63 -7.06 21.37
C GLU A 119 -8.39 -6.15 21.26
N ASP A 120 -7.33 -6.43 22.04
CA ASP A 120 -6.09 -5.64 22.07
C ASP A 120 -4.81 -6.49 21.89
N GLU A 121 -4.95 -7.76 21.50
CA GLU A 121 -3.81 -8.65 21.29
C GLU A 121 -3.56 -8.84 19.80
N TYR A 122 -2.32 -8.57 19.38
CA TYR A 122 -1.85 -8.91 18.03
C TYR A 122 -0.79 -10.01 18.09
N ALA A 123 -0.86 -10.90 17.11
CA ALA A 123 0.15 -11.92 16.88
C ALA A 123 0.95 -11.59 15.62
N VAL A 124 2.25 -11.90 15.66
CA VAL A 124 3.13 -11.81 14.50
C VAL A 124 2.81 -12.97 13.56
N VAL A 125 2.58 -12.64 12.30
CA VAL A 125 2.41 -13.60 11.20
C VAL A 125 3.63 -13.49 10.29
N ILE A 126 4.07 -14.60 9.74
CA ILE A 126 5.04 -14.65 8.65
C ILE A 126 4.42 -15.24 7.39
N ASP A 127 4.90 -14.83 6.23
CA ASP A 127 4.68 -15.54 4.97
C ASP A 127 5.72 -16.66 4.82
N GLN A 128 5.36 -17.90 5.16
CA GLN A 128 6.28 -19.05 5.08
C GLN A 128 6.79 -19.33 3.66
N ALA A 129 6.04 -18.91 2.63
CA ALA A 129 6.46 -19.05 1.24
C ALA A 129 7.50 -18.00 0.82
N SER A 130 7.80 -17.01 1.68
CA SER A 130 8.78 -15.98 1.38
C SER A 130 10.16 -16.56 1.18
N ARG A 131 10.78 -16.21 0.05
CA ARG A 131 12.17 -16.55 -0.26
C ARG A 131 13.18 -15.98 0.73
N ALA A 132 12.78 -14.99 1.52
CA ALA A 132 13.62 -14.42 2.57
C ALA A 132 13.66 -15.29 3.83
N ILE A 133 12.82 -16.33 3.94
CA ILE A 133 12.80 -17.25 5.08
C ILE A 133 13.58 -18.52 4.72
N SER A 134 14.49 -18.93 5.60
CA SER A 134 15.41 -20.06 5.38
C SER A 134 15.69 -20.83 6.67
N GLU A 135 15.96 -22.12 6.55
CA GLU A 135 16.48 -22.99 7.62
C GLU A 135 17.97 -22.76 7.93
N ASN A 136 18.69 -22.07 7.03
CA ASN A 136 20.06 -21.61 7.27
C ASN A 136 20.10 -20.08 7.17
N PRO A 137 19.57 -19.36 8.18
CA PRO A 137 19.38 -17.92 8.09
C PRO A 137 20.64 -17.12 8.44
N ASP A 138 20.76 -15.94 7.84
CA ASP A 138 21.72 -14.92 8.27
C ASP A 138 21.33 -14.35 9.66
N ILE A 139 20.01 -14.23 9.90
CA ILE A 139 19.43 -13.71 11.14
C ILE A 139 18.33 -14.69 11.60
N PRO A 140 18.58 -15.54 12.62
CA PRO A 140 17.57 -16.43 13.17
C PRO A 140 16.34 -15.69 13.70
N PHE A 141 15.15 -16.30 13.65
CA PHE A 141 13.95 -15.69 14.25
C PHE A 141 14.04 -15.53 15.76
N PHE A 142 14.67 -16.51 16.43
CA PHE A 142 14.68 -16.61 17.88
C PHE A 142 16.11 -16.73 18.43
N ASN A 143 16.32 -16.15 19.61
CA ASN A 143 17.49 -16.37 20.45
C ASN A 143 17.02 -16.98 21.79
N GLY A 144 17.13 -18.30 21.93
CA GLY A 144 16.44 -19.02 23.01
C GLY A 144 14.92 -19.00 22.80
N GLU A 145 14.20 -18.58 23.84
CA GLU A 145 12.73 -18.44 23.85
C GLU A 145 12.24 -17.08 23.32
N GLU A 146 13.14 -16.09 23.21
CA GLU A 146 12.80 -14.74 22.78
C GLU A 146 13.09 -14.54 21.29
N LEU A 147 12.46 -13.53 20.68
CA LEU A 147 12.82 -13.10 19.32
C LEU A 147 14.26 -12.57 19.30
N ALA A 148 14.99 -12.87 18.23
CA ALA A 148 16.31 -12.28 18.04
C ALA A 148 16.19 -10.76 17.84
N GLU A 149 17.17 -9.99 18.32
CA GLU A 149 17.13 -8.52 18.30
C GLU A 149 16.88 -7.94 16.88
N GLY A 150 17.55 -8.49 15.86
CA GLY A 150 17.37 -8.06 14.46
C GLY A 150 15.99 -8.37 13.88
N ILE A 151 15.22 -9.24 14.54
CA ILE A 151 13.85 -9.61 14.17
C ILE A 151 12.86 -8.78 14.97
N GLN A 152 13.12 -8.54 16.26
CA GLN A 152 12.32 -7.66 17.10
C GLN A 152 12.15 -6.27 16.47
N GLN A 153 13.24 -5.65 15.98
CA GLN A 153 13.17 -4.35 15.31
C GLN A 153 12.24 -4.34 14.07
N ARG A 154 12.20 -5.44 13.32
CA ARG A 154 11.33 -5.59 12.13
C ARG A 154 9.88 -5.80 12.54
N VAL A 155 9.66 -6.59 13.57
CA VAL A 155 8.34 -6.81 14.18
C VAL A 155 7.80 -5.48 14.74
N ASP A 156 8.61 -4.70 15.45
CA ASP A 156 8.20 -3.41 16.00
C ASP A 156 7.79 -2.42 14.89
N PHE A 157 8.53 -2.37 13.78
CA PHE A 157 8.15 -1.58 12.61
C PHE A 157 6.79 -2.02 12.04
N CYS A 158 6.57 -3.33 11.91
CA CYS A 158 5.30 -3.87 11.41
C CYS A 158 4.14 -3.59 12.39
N GLY A 159 4.41 -3.53 13.69
CA GLY A 159 3.44 -3.16 14.72
C GLY A 159 3.03 -1.70 14.58
N GLN A 160 4.02 -0.80 14.44
CA GLN A 160 3.78 0.63 14.17
C GLN A 160 2.99 0.83 12.87
N TYR A 161 3.32 0.08 11.81
CA TYR A 161 2.54 0.12 10.58
C TYR A 161 1.08 -0.27 10.81
N ASN A 162 0.81 -1.33 11.57
CA ASN A 162 -0.55 -1.78 11.87
C ASN A 162 -1.34 -0.74 12.68
N GLU A 163 -0.73 -0.06 13.66
CA GLU A 163 -1.34 1.06 14.37
C GLU A 163 -1.71 2.21 13.42
N GLN A 164 -0.79 2.58 12.52
CA GLN A 164 -1.06 3.64 11.54
C GLN A 164 -2.13 3.22 10.53
N ARG A 165 -2.24 1.92 10.21
CA ARG A 165 -3.31 1.38 9.38
C ARG A 165 -4.68 1.61 10.01
N GLN A 166 -4.81 1.43 11.32
CA GLN A 166 -6.07 1.69 12.03
C GLN A 166 -6.44 3.17 12.00
N ARG A 167 -5.49 4.06 12.30
CA ARG A 167 -5.69 5.51 12.18
C ARG A 167 -6.06 5.93 10.75
N SER A 168 -5.56 5.20 9.76
CA SER A 168 -5.90 5.45 8.35
C SER A 168 -7.31 5.03 7.99
N VAL A 169 -7.85 3.98 8.62
CA VAL A 169 -9.27 3.62 8.50
C VAL A 169 -10.13 4.74 9.04
N GLU A 170 -9.80 5.29 10.22
CA GLU A 170 -10.50 6.45 10.80
C GLU A 170 -10.41 7.68 9.88
N PHE A 171 -9.23 7.96 9.32
CA PHE A 171 -9.06 9.02 8.33
C PHE A 171 -9.96 8.82 7.11
N CYS A 172 -9.94 7.62 6.50
CA CYS A 172 -10.74 7.35 5.30
C CYS A 172 -12.24 7.43 5.59
N GLN A 173 -12.68 6.95 6.76
CA GLN A 173 -14.06 7.07 7.21
C GLN A 173 -14.46 8.55 7.38
N LYS A 174 -13.59 9.38 7.97
CA LYS A 174 -13.83 10.82 8.08
C LYS A 174 -13.97 11.50 6.70
N ILE A 175 -13.13 11.15 5.72
CA ILE A 175 -13.23 11.69 4.35
C ILE A 175 -14.57 11.28 3.71
N LYS A 176 -15.02 10.04 3.92
CA LYS A 176 -16.34 9.55 3.48
C LYS A 176 -17.47 10.31 4.15
N ASP A 177 -17.44 10.46 5.46
CA ASP A 177 -18.51 11.10 6.26
C ASP A 177 -18.66 12.58 5.92
N LEU A 178 -17.56 13.26 5.62
CA LEU A 178 -17.56 14.64 5.11
C LEU A 178 -18.03 14.75 3.64
N GLY A 179 -18.31 13.62 2.99
CA GLY A 179 -18.78 13.58 1.60
C GLY A 179 -17.74 14.03 0.57
N LEU A 180 -16.45 14.02 0.93
CA LEU A 180 -15.37 14.61 0.13
C LEU A 180 -14.94 13.74 -1.06
N LEU A 181 -15.39 12.50 -1.17
CA LEU A 181 -15.01 11.60 -2.25
C LEU A 181 -15.72 11.94 -3.57
N THR A 182 -15.01 11.74 -4.67
CA THR A 182 -15.52 11.82 -6.04
C THR A 182 -14.81 10.81 -6.96
N GLY A 183 -15.51 10.39 -8.01
CA GLY A 183 -14.95 9.49 -9.02
C GLY A 183 -14.35 10.27 -10.17
N GLN A 184 -13.17 9.86 -10.63
CA GLN A 184 -12.50 10.45 -11.78
C GLN A 184 -11.98 9.38 -12.74
N ARG A 185 -11.67 9.83 -13.95
CA ARG A 185 -11.06 9.04 -15.00
C ARG A 185 -9.75 9.69 -15.43
N VAL A 186 -8.74 8.87 -15.65
CA VAL A 186 -7.52 9.25 -16.35
C VAL A 186 -7.46 8.51 -17.69
N ALA A 187 -7.08 9.25 -18.74
CA ALA A 187 -6.90 8.73 -20.08
C ALA A 187 -5.56 9.23 -20.65
N GLN A 188 -5.01 8.47 -21.58
CA GLN A 188 -3.82 8.82 -22.34
C GLN A 188 -4.26 9.27 -23.74
N THR A 189 -3.80 10.44 -24.18
CA THR A 189 -3.98 10.90 -25.55
C THR A 189 -2.91 10.29 -26.46
N MET A 190 -3.33 9.54 -27.46
CA MET A 190 -2.48 8.91 -28.47
C MET A 190 -2.05 9.92 -29.55
N PRO A 191 -1.00 9.64 -30.34
CA PRO A 191 -0.51 10.57 -31.37
C PRO A 191 -1.54 10.94 -32.45
N ASP A 192 -2.53 10.09 -32.69
CA ASP A 192 -3.66 10.31 -33.61
C ASP A 192 -4.82 11.10 -32.99
N GLY A 193 -4.71 11.47 -31.71
CA GLY A 193 -5.72 12.20 -30.95
C GLY A 193 -6.76 11.32 -30.26
N GLU A 194 -6.68 9.99 -30.39
CA GLU A 194 -7.55 9.07 -29.65
C GLU A 194 -7.25 9.11 -28.15
N GLU A 195 -8.28 9.15 -27.30
CA GLU A 195 -8.12 9.01 -25.86
C GLU A 195 -8.34 7.57 -25.41
N VAL A 196 -7.28 6.93 -24.95
CA VAL A 196 -7.32 5.58 -24.39
C VAL A 196 -7.47 5.67 -22.87
N LYS A 197 -8.54 5.08 -22.33
CA LYS A 197 -8.77 5.04 -20.88
C LYS A 197 -7.64 4.28 -20.19
N VAL A 198 -7.05 4.90 -19.16
CA VAL A 198 -6.02 4.28 -18.33
C VAL A 198 -6.63 3.69 -17.05
N ALA A 199 -7.41 4.49 -16.32
CA ALA A 199 -8.05 4.03 -15.09
C ALA A 199 -9.27 4.89 -14.72
N ASP A 200 -10.24 4.27 -14.03
CA ASP A 200 -11.24 4.97 -13.23
C ASP A 200 -10.82 4.85 -11.75
N TYR A 201 -10.87 5.93 -10.97
CA TYR A 201 -10.37 5.96 -9.58
C TYR A 201 -11.19 6.91 -8.69
N VAL A 202 -11.09 6.73 -7.37
CA VAL A 202 -11.73 7.61 -6.37
C VAL A 202 -10.68 8.54 -5.75
N THR A 203 -11.02 9.82 -5.63
CA THR A 203 -10.14 10.89 -5.11
C THR A 203 -10.94 11.90 -4.30
N ILE A 204 -10.25 12.85 -3.65
CA ILE A 204 -10.89 13.99 -2.99
C ILE A 204 -11.40 15.01 -4.02
N ASP A 205 -12.62 15.48 -3.81
CA ASP A 205 -13.23 16.59 -4.53
C ASP A 205 -12.79 17.93 -3.93
N THR A 206 -11.97 18.67 -4.67
CA THR A 206 -11.43 19.96 -4.21
C THR A 206 -12.49 21.05 -4.10
N ARG A 207 -13.63 20.94 -4.79
CA ARG A 207 -14.74 21.90 -4.66
C ARG A 207 -15.44 21.69 -3.33
N LYS A 208 -15.79 20.45 -3.01
CA LYS A 208 -16.38 20.10 -1.71
C LYS A 208 -15.46 20.45 -0.54
N LEU A 209 -14.14 20.27 -0.72
CA LEU A 209 -13.14 20.69 0.26
C LEU A 209 -13.13 22.21 0.47
N THR A 210 -13.29 22.99 -0.60
CA THR A 210 -13.36 24.46 -0.55
C THR A 210 -14.64 24.95 0.12
N ASP A 211 -15.74 24.20 -0.06
CA ASP A 211 -17.06 24.53 0.49
C ASP A 211 -17.24 24.10 1.96
N LEU A 212 -16.24 23.47 2.58
CA LEU A 212 -16.29 23.11 4.00
C LEU A 212 -16.41 24.38 4.88
N ASP A 213 -17.19 24.25 5.94
CA ASP A 213 -17.29 25.33 6.92
C ASP A 213 -15.99 25.48 7.74
N LYS A 214 -15.85 26.66 8.35
CA LYS A 214 -14.66 27.06 9.11
C LYS A 214 -14.33 26.12 10.27
N ASP A 215 -15.34 25.55 10.94
CA ASP A 215 -15.16 24.79 12.17
C ASP A 215 -14.66 23.38 11.78
N THR A 216 -15.29 22.75 10.78
CA THR A 216 -14.80 21.51 10.17
C THR A 216 -13.37 21.65 9.64
N LEU A 217 -13.06 22.74 8.92
CA LEU A 217 -11.72 22.98 8.40
C LEU A 217 -10.68 23.14 9.54
N ALA A 218 -11.04 23.82 10.63
CA ALA A 218 -10.18 23.98 11.79
C ALA A 218 -9.91 22.64 12.50
N GLU A 219 -10.90 21.75 12.58
CA GLU A 219 -10.75 20.40 13.12
C GLU A 219 -9.78 19.56 12.28
N LEU A 220 -9.96 19.53 10.96
CA LEU A 220 -9.07 18.83 10.02
C LEU A 220 -7.63 19.35 10.09
N HIS A 221 -7.45 20.65 10.30
CA HIS A 221 -6.12 21.22 10.52
C HIS A 221 -5.50 20.74 11.84
N LYS A 222 -6.28 20.77 12.92
CA LYS A 222 -5.80 20.45 14.28
C LYS A 222 -5.39 18.99 14.43
N ASP A 223 -6.10 18.06 13.79
CA ASP A 223 -5.79 16.63 13.85
C ASP A 223 -4.83 16.14 12.75
N GLY A 224 -4.41 17.05 11.86
CA GLY A 224 -3.47 16.76 10.77
C GLY A 224 -4.09 16.19 9.50
N SER A 225 -5.39 15.87 9.49
CA SER A 225 -6.09 15.32 8.32
C SER A 225 -6.02 16.24 7.11
N LEU A 226 -6.04 17.57 7.32
CA LEU A 226 -5.97 18.55 6.24
C LEU A 226 -4.69 18.42 5.43
N SER A 227 -3.57 18.13 6.08
CA SER A 227 -2.29 17.93 5.38
C SER A 227 -2.31 16.66 4.53
N ALA A 228 -2.89 15.57 5.04
CA ALA A 228 -3.04 14.32 4.30
C ALA A 228 -4.00 14.48 3.10
N ILE A 229 -5.08 15.25 3.28
CA ILE A 229 -6.03 15.61 2.21
C ILE A 229 -5.30 16.29 1.05
N PHE A 230 -4.57 17.38 1.31
CA PHE A 230 -3.86 18.09 0.25
C PHE A 230 -2.75 17.24 -0.39
N ALA A 231 -2.04 16.44 0.41
CA ALA A 231 -1.05 15.51 -0.11
C ALA A 231 -1.68 14.49 -1.08
N GLN A 232 -2.89 13.99 -0.78
CA GLN A 232 -3.62 13.08 -1.67
C GLN A 232 -4.05 13.81 -2.95
N VAL A 233 -4.61 15.02 -2.85
CA VAL A 233 -5.02 15.84 -4.01
C VAL A 233 -3.85 16.06 -4.96
N PHE A 234 -2.68 16.45 -4.45
CA PHE A 234 -1.49 16.69 -5.30
C PHE A 234 -0.89 15.41 -5.86
N SER A 235 -1.08 14.27 -5.18
CA SER A 235 -0.57 12.98 -5.65
C SER A 235 -1.15 12.59 -7.02
N ILE A 236 -2.35 13.06 -7.37
CA ILE A 236 -3.04 12.73 -8.63
C ILE A 236 -2.25 13.20 -9.85
N GLU A 237 -1.43 14.24 -9.75
CA GLU A 237 -0.56 14.69 -10.85
C GLU A 237 0.46 13.63 -11.27
N ASN A 238 0.79 12.66 -10.40
CA ASN A 238 1.70 11.58 -10.75
C ASN A 238 1.13 10.58 -11.75
N TRP A 239 -0.16 10.65 -12.11
CA TRP A 239 -0.67 9.81 -13.19
C TRP A 239 0.10 10.06 -14.49
N ASN A 240 0.46 11.31 -14.77
CA ASN A 240 1.28 11.69 -15.93
C ASN A 240 2.69 11.07 -15.85
N ARG A 241 3.30 11.07 -14.65
CA ARG A 241 4.61 10.46 -14.44
C ARG A 241 4.56 8.94 -14.60
N LEU A 242 3.50 8.32 -14.11
CA LEU A 242 3.29 6.87 -14.21
C LEU A 242 3.08 6.43 -15.66
N MET A 243 2.30 7.18 -16.44
CA MET A 243 2.14 6.95 -17.89
C MET A 243 3.46 7.13 -18.64
N ALA A 244 4.22 8.20 -18.35
CA ALA A 244 5.53 8.41 -18.95
C ALA A 244 6.52 7.28 -18.62
N ARG A 245 6.50 6.80 -17.37
CA ARG A 245 7.30 5.66 -16.92
C ARG A 245 6.96 4.39 -17.70
N ARG A 246 5.67 4.11 -17.93
CA ARG A 246 5.23 2.97 -18.76
C ARG A 246 5.75 3.07 -20.18
N ALA A 247 5.63 4.25 -20.80
CA ALA A 247 6.07 4.47 -22.17
C ALA A 247 7.57 4.21 -22.33
N ALA A 248 8.40 4.63 -21.36
CA ALA A 248 9.83 4.40 -21.38
C ALA A 248 10.24 2.92 -21.26
N GLN A 249 9.41 2.05 -20.69
CA GLN A 249 9.68 0.61 -20.57
C GLN A 249 9.22 -0.20 -21.80
N GLN A 250 8.49 0.42 -22.75
CA GLN A 250 8.09 -0.22 -24.01
C GLN A 250 9.09 0.02 -25.15
N VAL A 251 10.11 0.85 -24.92
CA VAL A 251 11.21 1.16 -25.84
C VAL A 251 12.41 0.27 -25.53
#